data_AF-S0AQC6-F1
#
_entry.id   AF-S0AQC6-F1
#
_cell.length_a   1.000
_cell.length_b   1.000
_cell.length_c   1.000
_cell.angle_alpha   90.00
_cell.angle_beta   90.00
_cell.angle_gamma   90.00
#
_symmetry.space_group_name_H-M   'P 1'
#
loop_
_entity.id
_entity.type
_entity.pdbx_description
1 polymer ?
#
loop_
_entity_poly.entity_id
_entity_poly.type
_entity_poly.pdbx_seq_one_letter_code
_entity_poly.pdbx_strand_id
1 'polypeptide(L)'
;MEGKKKYIIDTSAMLSGNLNISEDGYVYPESVINEIKKGSLEKILEVANITTRSPGKEYIAKAREAALSTGDYNALSATDIDVLALAIELNGIIITDDYAIQNVAKYCGIAYSGGGISGIKKGIIWKYRCTGCHKIYDEYIKTCPICGHDVKRYSKK
;
A
#
# COMPACT_ATOMS: atom_id res chain seq x y z
N MET A 1 -0.76 -25.72 15.68
CA MET A 1 -1.88 -24.77 15.53
C MET A 1 -1.47 -23.80 14.43
N GLU A 2 -1.88 -24.08 13.20
CA GLU A 2 -1.61 -23.19 12.07
C GLU A 2 -2.49 -21.95 12.26
N GLY A 3 -1.88 -20.79 12.54
CA GLY A 3 -2.62 -19.55 12.70
C GLY A 3 -3.36 -19.26 11.39
N LYS A 4 -4.69 -19.00 11.47
CA LYS A 4 -5.48 -18.59 10.29
C LYS A 4 -4.75 -17.43 9.59
N LYS A 5 -4.46 -17.59 8.30
CA LYS A 5 -3.86 -16.52 7.49
C LYS A 5 -4.77 -15.30 7.51
N LYS A 6 -4.19 -14.12 7.75
CA LYS A 6 -4.93 -12.86 7.75
C LYS A 6 -4.67 -12.13 6.44
N TYR A 7 -5.73 -11.74 5.76
CA TYR A 7 -5.66 -11.03 4.48
C TYR A 7 -6.05 -9.59 4.69
N ILE A 8 -5.16 -8.65 4.36
CA ILE A 8 -5.41 -7.22 4.50
C ILE A 8 -5.81 -6.69 3.14
N ILE A 9 -7.03 -6.18 3.02
CA ILE A 9 -7.57 -5.76 1.72
C ILE A 9 -7.43 -4.26 1.53
N ASP A 10 -6.86 -3.89 0.39
CA ASP A 10 -6.86 -2.54 -0.15
C ASP A 10 -8.20 -2.23 -0.84
N THR A 11 -8.72 -1.01 -0.66
CA THR A 11 -9.97 -0.52 -1.26
C THR A 11 -10.00 -0.76 -2.78
N SER A 12 -8.86 -0.59 -3.46
CA SER A 12 -8.68 -0.85 -4.90
C SER A 12 -9.06 -2.28 -5.29
N ALA A 13 -8.69 -3.26 -4.46
CA ALA A 13 -8.89 -4.68 -4.74
C ALA A 13 -10.37 -5.10 -4.60
N MET A 14 -11.18 -4.36 -3.84
CA MET A 14 -12.63 -4.62 -3.76
C MET A 14 -13.36 -4.33 -5.07
N LEU A 15 -12.93 -3.31 -5.82
CA LEU A 15 -13.60 -2.87 -7.04
C LEU A 15 -13.36 -3.82 -8.24
N SER A 16 -12.34 -4.67 -8.17
CA SER A 16 -12.01 -5.60 -9.25
C SER A 16 -12.95 -6.82 -9.33
N GLY A 17 -13.88 -7.01 -8.38
CA GLY A 17 -14.94 -8.03 -8.47
C GLY A 17 -14.49 -9.50 -8.38
N ASN A 18 -13.19 -9.77 -8.18
CA ASN A 18 -12.61 -11.12 -8.22
C ASN A 18 -12.19 -11.67 -6.83
N LEU A 19 -12.67 -11.08 -5.74
CA LEU A 19 -12.43 -11.63 -4.41
C LEU A 19 -13.38 -12.81 -4.18
N ASN A 20 -12.85 -14.03 -4.11
CA ASN A 20 -13.57 -15.17 -3.56
C ASN A 20 -13.63 -15.00 -2.04
N ILE A 21 -14.65 -14.31 -1.53
CA ILE A 21 -14.83 -13.96 -0.10
C ILE A 21 -15.28 -15.18 0.74
N SER A 22 -14.83 -16.38 0.40
CA SER A 22 -15.24 -17.63 1.06
C SER A 22 -14.28 -18.10 2.15
N GLU A 23 -13.15 -17.40 2.35
CA GLU A 23 -12.16 -17.71 3.40
C GLU A 23 -12.34 -16.81 4.64
N ASP A 24 -12.31 -17.40 5.84
CA ASP A 24 -12.16 -16.66 7.10
C ASP A 24 -10.78 -15.97 7.15
N GLY A 25 -10.73 -14.70 7.60
CA GLY A 25 -9.45 -14.03 7.91
C GLY A 25 -9.21 -12.68 7.22
N TYR A 26 -10.21 -12.13 6.53
CA TYR A 26 -10.11 -10.78 5.95
C TYR A 26 -10.20 -9.68 7.03
N VAL A 27 -9.21 -8.80 7.03
CA VAL A 27 -9.13 -7.65 7.92
C VAL A 27 -9.00 -6.38 7.08
N TYR A 28 -9.83 -5.39 7.38
CA TYR A 28 -9.83 -4.12 6.67
C TYR A 28 -9.37 -3.00 7.61
N PRO A 29 -8.57 -2.03 7.12
CA PRO A 29 -8.36 -0.80 7.86
C PRO A 29 -9.68 -0.06 8.06
N GLU A 30 -9.91 0.45 9.26
CA GLU A 30 -11.14 1.19 9.59
C GLU A 30 -11.31 2.46 8.74
N SER A 31 -10.20 3.04 8.27
CA SER A 31 -10.17 4.18 7.34
C SER A 31 -10.87 3.87 6.00
N VAL A 32 -10.86 2.62 5.54
CA VAL A 32 -11.55 2.17 4.32
C VAL A 32 -13.07 2.35 4.45
N ILE A 33 -13.65 2.10 5.62
CA ILE A 33 -15.10 2.29 5.83
C ILE A 33 -15.50 3.76 5.66
N ASN A 34 -14.64 4.69 6.10
CA ASN A 34 -14.96 6.11 6.02
C ASN A 34 -14.95 6.64 4.57
N GLU A 35 -14.18 6.01 3.68
CA GLU A 35 -14.18 6.32 2.24
C GLU A 35 -15.44 5.78 1.54
N ILE A 36 -16.01 4.70 2.07
CA ILE A 36 -17.09 3.92 1.46
C ILE A 36 -18.51 4.48 1.68
N LYS A 37 -18.67 5.54 2.50
CA LYS A 37 -19.97 6.14 2.88
C LYS A 37 -20.82 6.77 1.74
N LYS A 38 -20.59 6.42 0.47
CA LYS A 38 -21.37 6.89 -0.69
C LYS A 38 -21.85 5.81 -1.68
N GLY A 39 -21.72 4.51 -1.40
CA GLY A 39 -22.15 3.49 -2.39
C GLY A 39 -22.44 2.07 -1.88
N SER A 40 -22.81 1.19 -2.83
CA SER A 40 -23.29 -0.20 -2.70
C SER A 40 -22.37 -1.22 -1.98
N LEU A 41 -21.28 -0.77 -1.36
CA LEU A 41 -20.28 -1.58 -0.68
C LEU A 41 -20.69 -2.01 0.74
N GLU A 42 -21.66 -1.32 1.37
CA GLU A 42 -22.22 -1.71 2.68
C GLU A 42 -22.80 -3.14 2.66
N LYS A 43 -23.50 -3.52 1.58
CA LYS A 43 -24.02 -4.89 1.42
C LYS A 43 -22.92 -5.94 1.22
N ILE A 44 -21.79 -5.57 0.63
CA ILE A 44 -20.63 -6.48 0.47
C ILE A 44 -19.96 -6.69 1.84
N LEU A 45 -19.91 -5.62 2.66
CA LEU A 45 -19.38 -5.66 4.02
C LEU A 45 -20.23 -6.52 4.97
N GLU A 46 -21.55 -6.56 4.80
CA GLU A 46 -22.45 -7.39 5.61
C GLU A 46 -22.41 -8.89 5.24
N VAL A 47 -22.18 -9.21 3.97
CA VAL A 47 -22.18 -10.60 3.46
C VAL A 47 -20.83 -11.28 3.71
N ALA A 48 -19.76 -10.51 3.76
CA ALA A 48 -18.42 -10.99 4.06
C ALA A 48 -18.14 -10.87 5.56
N ASN A 49 -17.55 -11.89 6.19
CA ASN A 49 -17.20 -11.90 7.62
C ASN A 49 -16.01 -10.95 7.92
N ILE A 50 -16.22 -9.65 7.66
CA ILE A 50 -15.18 -8.62 7.60
C ILE A 50 -14.97 -8.02 8.99
N THR A 51 -13.74 -8.15 9.49
CA THR A 51 -13.34 -7.46 10.72
C THR A 51 -12.59 -6.19 10.37
N THR A 52 -12.99 -5.07 10.96
CA THR A 52 -12.26 -3.81 10.82
C THR A 52 -11.35 -3.59 12.00
N ARG A 53 -10.15 -3.07 11.71
CA ARG A 53 -9.13 -2.85 12.72
C ARG A 53 -8.29 -1.64 12.37
N SER A 54 -8.09 -0.77 13.35
CA SER A 54 -7.11 0.31 13.25
C SER A 54 -5.73 -0.20 13.67
N PRO A 55 -4.65 0.11 12.91
CA PRO A 55 -3.30 -0.33 13.24
C PRO A 55 -2.73 0.40 14.46
N GLY A 56 -1.85 -0.27 15.21
CA GLY A 56 -1.11 0.36 16.28
C GLY A 56 -0.20 1.50 15.78
N LYS A 57 -0.07 2.59 16.55
CA LYS A 57 0.73 3.77 16.17
C LYS A 57 2.19 3.44 15.83
N GLU A 58 2.78 2.46 16.50
CA GLU A 58 4.13 1.97 16.22
C GLU A 58 4.26 1.35 14.83
N TYR A 59 3.21 0.67 14.34
CA TYR A 59 3.19 0.03 13.03
C TYR A 59 2.92 1.05 11.93
N ILE A 60 2.13 2.08 12.23
CA ILE A 60 1.97 3.25 11.34
C ILE A 60 3.33 3.92 11.13
N ALA A 61 4.11 4.15 12.20
CA ALA A 61 5.45 4.72 12.07
C ALA A 61 6.36 3.85 11.19
N LYS A 62 6.41 2.54 11.44
CA LYS A 62 7.18 1.58 10.62
C LYS A 62 6.78 1.61 9.14
N ALA A 63 5.49 1.62 8.84
CA ALA A 63 4.99 1.69 7.47
C ALA A 63 5.42 2.99 6.76
N ARG A 64 5.38 4.13 7.47
CA ARG A 64 5.84 5.42 6.95
C ARG A 64 7.34 5.44 6.69
N GLU A 65 8.14 4.92 7.60
CA GLU A 65 9.59 4.83 7.45
C GLU A 65 9.98 3.95 6.25
N ALA A 66 9.29 2.82 6.06
CA ALA A 66 9.47 1.97 4.90
C ALA A 66 9.10 2.68 3.60
N ALA A 67 7.95 3.37 3.56
CA ALA A 67 7.53 4.14 2.39
C ALA A 67 8.47 5.29 2.03
N LEU A 68 9.08 5.94 3.03
CA LEU A 68 10.14 6.94 2.81
C LEU A 68 11.40 6.28 2.23
N SER A 69 11.79 5.12 2.77
CA SER A 69 12.98 4.37 2.35
C SER A 69 12.88 3.85 0.91
N THR A 70 11.68 3.49 0.45
CA THR A 70 11.46 3.11 -0.95
C THR A 70 11.20 4.29 -1.88
N GLY A 71 10.97 5.49 -1.34
CA GLY A 71 10.58 6.68 -2.10
C GLY A 71 9.12 6.68 -2.57
N ASP A 72 8.29 5.80 -2.02
CA ASP A 72 6.86 5.69 -2.36
C ASP A 72 5.95 6.52 -1.45
N TYR A 73 6.45 7.11 -0.35
CA TYR A 73 5.63 7.85 0.62
C TYR A 73 4.66 8.86 -0.01
N ASN A 74 5.12 9.65 -0.98
CA ASN A 74 4.29 10.66 -1.64
C ASN A 74 3.29 10.08 -2.66
N ALA A 75 3.40 8.80 -2.99
CA ALA A 75 2.46 8.09 -3.85
C ALA A 75 1.37 7.34 -3.05
N LEU A 76 1.51 7.27 -1.73
CA LEU A 76 0.60 6.54 -0.84
C LEU A 76 -0.32 7.52 -0.11
N SER A 77 -1.60 7.16 -0.02
CA SER A 77 -2.60 7.81 0.82
C SER A 77 -2.45 7.41 2.29
N ALA A 78 -3.19 8.09 3.17
CA ALA A 78 -3.25 7.70 4.59
C ALA A 78 -3.81 6.28 4.76
N THR A 79 -4.81 5.89 3.94
CA THR A 79 -5.41 4.55 3.93
C THR A 79 -4.37 3.49 3.53
N ASP A 80 -3.53 3.77 2.54
CA ASP A 80 -2.49 2.82 2.10
C ASP A 80 -1.44 2.57 3.19
N ILE A 81 -1.09 3.61 3.95
CA ILE A 81 -0.23 3.50 5.12
C ILE A 81 -0.88 2.63 6.20
N ASP A 82 -2.18 2.77 6.42
CA ASP A 82 -2.90 1.92 7.38
C ASP A 82 -2.93 0.45 6.92
N VAL A 83 -3.16 0.17 5.62
CA VAL A 83 -3.08 -1.18 5.04
C VAL A 83 -1.72 -1.81 5.32
N LEU A 84 -0.65 -1.10 5.00
CA LEU A 84 0.73 -1.56 5.22
C LEU A 84 1.01 -1.79 6.70
N ALA A 85 0.60 -0.85 7.56
CA ALA A 85 0.79 -0.95 9.01
C ALA A 85 0.06 -2.15 9.61
N LEU A 86 -1.19 -2.38 9.20
CA LEU A 86 -1.99 -3.50 9.67
C LEU A 86 -1.38 -4.84 9.24
N ALA A 87 -0.81 -4.90 8.04
CA ALA A 87 -0.11 -6.07 7.54
C ALA A 87 1.18 -6.36 8.29
N ILE A 88 1.97 -5.32 8.63
CA ILE A 88 3.16 -5.46 9.49
C ILE A 88 2.72 -5.99 10.87
N GLU A 89 1.70 -5.39 11.46
CA GLU A 89 1.23 -5.74 12.80
C GLU A 89 0.72 -7.17 12.90
N LEU A 90 -0.04 -7.61 11.89
CA LEU A 90 -0.71 -8.90 11.89
C LEU A 90 0.09 -10.01 11.23
N ASN A 91 1.26 -9.69 10.67
CA ASN A 91 1.98 -10.56 9.74
C ASN A 91 1.04 -11.08 8.64
N GLY A 92 0.22 -10.19 8.10
CA GLY A 92 -0.85 -10.48 7.15
C GLY A 92 -0.40 -10.43 5.70
N ILE A 93 -1.19 -11.03 4.82
CA ILE A 93 -0.98 -10.99 3.37
C ILE A 93 -1.79 -9.82 2.80
N ILE A 94 -1.15 -8.87 2.12
CA ILE A 94 -1.86 -7.75 1.52
C ILE A 94 -2.46 -8.17 0.18
N ILE A 95 -3.74 -7.89 -0.04
CA ILE A 95 -4.39 -8.05 -1.34
C ILE A 95 -4.51 -6.68 -1.99
N THR A 96 -3.69 -6.43 -3.01
CA THR A 96 -3.63 -5.14 -3.71
C THR A 96 -3.04 -5.30 -5.11
N ASP A 97 -3.55 -4.53 -6.05
CA ASP A 97 -2.96 -4.36 -7.39
C ASP A 97 -2.13 -3.06 -7.49
N ASP A 98 -2.03 -2.28 -6.41
CA ASP A 98 -1.24 -1.05 -6.38
C ASP A 98 0.26 -1.35 -6.25
N TYR A 99 1.04 -0.84 -7.20
CA TYR A 99 2.47 -1.08 -7.26
C TYR A 99 3.24 -0.48 -6.07
N ALA A 100 2.85 0.71 -5.58
CA ALA A 100 3.51 1.36 -4.46
C ALA A 100 3.30 0.55 -3.17
N ILE A 101 2.07 0.05 -2.94
CA ILE A 101 1.78 -0.85 -1.81
C ILE A 101 2.61 -2.14 -1.92
N GLN A 102 2.61 -2.80 -3.09
CA GLN A 102 3.38 -4.02 -3.29
C GLN A 102 4.89 -3.81 -3.08
N ASN A 103 5.42 -2.65 -3.49
CA ASN A 103 6.83 -2.33 -3.37
C ASN A 103 7.25 -2.12 -1.90
N VAL A 104 6.45 -1.38 -1.13
CA VAL A 104 6.68 -1.18 0.31
C VAL A 104 6.48 -2.49 1.07
N ALA A 105 5.43 -3.25 0.76
CA ALA A 105 5.20 -4.57 1.35
C ALA A 105 6.40 -5.50 1.16
N LYS A 106 6.96 -5.53 -0.05
CA LYS A 106 8.18 -6.29 -0.35
C LYS A 106 9.39 -5.81 0.43
N TYR A 107 9.58 -4.50 0.57
CA TYR A 107 10.66 -3.94 1.39
C TYR A 107 10.54 -4.37 2.86
N CYS A 108 9.31 -4.42 3.39
CA CYS A 108 9.02 -4.89 4.75
C CYS A 108 9.03 -6.42 4.92
N GLY A 109 9.24 -7.20 3.85
CA GLY A 109 9.17 -8.67 3.90
C GLY A 109 7.75 -9.23 4.07
N ILE A 110 6.73 -8.43 3.77
CA ILE A 110 5.32 -8.80 3.88
C ILE A 110 4.88 -9.46 2.57
N ALA A 111 4.15 -10.57 2.69
CA ALA A 111 3.54 -11.21 1.53
C ALA A 111 2.38 -10.36 0.98
N TYR A 112 2.22 -10.34 -0.33
CA TYR A 112 1.08 -9.70 -0.98
C TYR A 112 0.64 -10.53 -2.19
N SER A 113 -0.61 -10.37 -2.60
CA SER A 113 -1.18 -10.97 -3.80
C SER A 113 -1.94 -9.92 -4.59
N GLY A 114 -1.70 -9.84 -5.90
CA GLY A 114 -2.61 -9.16 -6.82
C GLY A 114 -3.89 -9.97 -6.97
N GLY A 115 -4.99 -9.32 -7.38
CA GLY A 115 -6.30 -9.92 -7.60
C GLY A 115 -6.37 -10.85 -8.83
N GLY A 116 -5.34 -11.68 -9.05
CA GLY A 116 -5.24 -12.63 -10.16
C GLY A 116 -3.99 -12.50 -11.05
N ILE A 117 -3.00 -11.67 -10.70
CA ILE A 117 -1.81 -11.43 -11.55
C ILE A 117 -0.54 -11.52 -10.70
N SER A 118 0.50 -12.16 -11.27
CA SER A 118 1.81 -12.36 -10.65
C SER A 118 2.37 -11.06 -10.06
N GLY A 119 2.62 -11.06 -8.74
CA GLY A 119 3.15 -9.92 -8.00
C GLY A 119 4.55 -9.44 -8.44
N ILE A 120 4.99 -8.32 -7.88
CA ILE A 120 6.28 -7.68 -8.23
C ILE A 120 7.50 -8.61 -8.02
N LYS A 121 8.15 -8.97 -9.13
CA LYS A 121 9.35 -9.84 -9.15
C LYS A 121 10.59 -9.20 -8.54
N LYS A 122 10.75 -7.87 -8.63
CA LYS A 122 11.89 -7.10 -8.06
C LYS A 122 11.41 -5.77 -7.47
N GLY A 123 11.77 -5.48 -6.23
CA GLY A 123 11.47 -4.18 -5.61
C GLY A 123 12.29 -3.06 -6.24
N ILE A 124 11.78 -1.83 -6.18
CA ILE A 124 12.41 -0.64 -6.73
C ILE A 124 12.63 0.38 -5.60
N ILE A 125 13.81 0.99 -5.56
CA ILE A 125 14.02 2.19 -4.74
C ILE A 125 13.90 3.39 -5.66
N TRP A 126 12.92 4.24 -5.39
CA TRP A 126 12.69 5.47 -6.14
C TRP A 126 13.55 6.59 -5.57
N LYS A 127 14.18 7.33 -6.48
CA LYS A 127 14.77 8.64 -6.22
C LYS A 127 14.05 9.70 -7.04
N TYR A 128 14.40 10.96 -6.85
CA TYR A 128 13.82 12.06 -7.60
C TYR A 128 14.88 12.68 -8.50
N ARG A 129 14.62 12.76 -9.81
CA ARG A 129 15.56 13.31 -10.80
C ARG A 129 14.96 14.52 -11.49
N CYS A 130 15.72 15.60 -11.57
CA CYS A 130 15.33 16.80 -12.31
C CYS A 130 15.26 16.52 -13.82
N THR A 131 14.23 17.04 -14.49
CA THR A 131 14.03 16.86 -15.94
C THR A 131 14.97 17.72 -16.80
N GLY A 132 15.52 18.80 -16.24
CA GLY A 132 16.48 19.68 -16.94
C GLY A 132 17.94 19.29 -16.67
N CYS A 133 18.45 19.61 -15.47
CA CYS A 133 19.85 19.40 -15.12
C CYS A 133 20.20 17.96 -14.67
N HIS A 134 19.22 17.05 -14.60
CA HIS A 134 19.41 15.65 -14.20
C HIS A 134 19.94 15.39 -12.78
N LYS A 135 20.02 16.41 -11.91
CA LYS A 135 20.37 16.20 -10.51
C LYS A 135 19.38 15.25 -9.83
N ILE A 136 19.93 14.37 -8.98
CA ILE A 136 19.18 13.39 -8.20
C ILE A 136 19.05 13.91 -6.76
N TYR A 137 17.88 13.70 -6.18
CA TYR A 137 17.49 14.04 -4.82
C TYR A 137 16.91 12.79 -4.16
N ASP A 138 17.25 12.60 -2.88
CA ASP A 138 16.69 11.52 -2.06
C ASP A 138 15.31 11.90 -1.49
N GLU A 139 15.04 13.20 -1.35
CA GLU A 139 13.74 13.71 -0.90
C GLU A 139 12.90 14.25 -2.05
N TYR A 140 11.58 14.23 -1.88
CA TYR A 140 10.66 14.80 -2.86
C TYR A 140 10.79 16.32 -2.87
N ILE A 141 11.17 16.85 -4.03
CA ILE A 141 11.10 18.27 -4.33
C ILE A 141 10.27 18.43 -5.60
N LYS A 142 9.38 19.43 -5.64
CA LYS A 142 8.56 19.67 -6.83
C LYS A 142 9.38 20.34 -7.95
N THR A 143 10.18 21.33 -7.56
CA THR A 143 10.93 22.19 -8.49
C THR A 143 12.40 22.17 -8.13
N CYS A 144 13.25 21.99 -9.14
CA CYS A 144 14.69 21.90 -8.95
C CYS A 144 15.28 23.25 -8.52
N PRO A 145 15.96 23.35 -7.37
CA PRO A 145 16.57 24.61 -6.91
C PRO A 145 17.75 25.08 -7.77
N ILE A 146 18.27 24.23 -8.66
CA ILE A 146 19.42 24.56 -9.52
C ILE A 146 18.98 25.17 -10.86
N CYS A 147 17.93 24.62 -11.47
CA CYS A 147 17.55 24.98 -12.85
C CYS A 147 16.06 25.23 -13.05
N GLY A 148 15.25 25.25 -12.00
CA GLY A 148 13.82 25.61 -12.05
C GLY A 148 12.90 24.61 -12.73
N HIS A 149 13.42 23.51 -13.28
CA HIS A 149 12.61 22.47 -13.93
C HIS A 149 11.98 21.51 -12.91
N ASP A 150 10.88 20.86 -13.30
CA ASP A 150 10.23 19.83 -12.48
C ASP A 150 11.17 18.66 -12.16
N VAL A 151 10.91 18.02 -11.03
CA VAL A 151 11.61 16.81 -10.60
C VAL A 151 10.62 15.66 -10.57
N LYS A 152 11.00 14.54 -11.18
CA LYS A 152 10.14 13.34 -11.33
C LYS A 152 10.77 12.13 -10.68
N ARG A 153 9.93 11.15 -10.31
CA ARG A 153 10.39 9.84 -9.83
C ARG A 153 11.30 9.19 -10.88
N TYR A 154 12.40 8.64 -10.40
CA TYR A 154 13.46 8.02 -11.19
C TYR A 154 13.99 6.82 -10.43
N SER A 155 14.03 5.67 -11.08
CA SER A 155 14.75 4.50 -10.60
C SER A 155 15.88 4.18 -11.57
N LYS A 156 17.02 3.75 -11.04
CA LYS A 156 18.10 3.23 -11.86
C LYS A 156 17.69 1.80 -12.26
N LYS A 157 17.54 1.56 -13.57
CA LYS A 157 17.33 0.22 -14.12
C LYS A 157 18.48 -0.70 -13.76
#